data_AF-A0A4U1IHN5-F1
#
_entry.id   AF-A0A4U1IHN5-F1
#
_cell.length_a   1.000
_cell.length_b   1.000
_cell.length_c   1.000
_cell.angle_alpha   90.00
_cell.angle_beta   90.00
_cell.angle_gamma   90.00
#
_symmetry.space_group_name_H-M   'P 1'
#
loop_
_entity.id
_entity.type
_entity.pdbx_description
1 polymer ?
#
loop_
_entity_poly.entity_id
_entity_poly.type
_entity_poly.pdbx_seq_one_letter_code
_entity_poly.pdbx_strand_id
1 'polypeptide(L)'
;MVQAASTPLAIRRDEQTSPDTLLQATYGMFRLKRFLAKLSSRLRVAVLPYLEGQSIPEIASSLGINTKTVYSRLLLARKHLKTFALA
;
A
#
# COMPACT_ATOMS: atom_id res chain seq x y z
N MET A 1 14.23 49.06 19.33
CA MET A 1 12.80 48.71 19.46
C MET A 1 12.40 47.89 18.25
N VAL A 2 11.72 46.78 18.51
CA VAL A 2 11.43 45.66 17.61
C VAL A 2 10.31 46.03 16.64
N GLN A 3 10.47 45.67 15.36
CA GLN A 3 9.33 45.55 14.44
C GLN A 3 9.50 44.29 13.61
N ALA A 4 9.16 43.15 14.22
CA ALA A 4 8.96 41.90 13.53
C ALA A 4 7.65 42.00 12.74
N ALA A 5 7.74 41.93 11.42
CA ALA A 5 6.57 41.78 10.57
C ALA A 5 5.92 40.43 10.89
N SER A 6 4.78 40.46 11.59
CA SER A 6 3.92 39.30 11.77
C SER A 6 3.28 38.96 10.44
N THR A 7 3.93 38.11 9.65
CA THR A 7 3.29 37.42 8.53
C THR A 7 2.19 36.53 9.12
N PRO A 8 0.90 36.73 8.80
CA PRO A 8 -0.10 35.79 9.23
C PRO A 8 0.19 34.46 8.52
N LEU A 9 0.41 33.40 9.31
CA LEU A 9 0.34 32.03 8.83
C LEU A 9 -1.03 31.85 8.19
N ALA A 10 -1.08 31.94 6.86
CA ALA A 10 -2.22 31.49 6.09
C ALA A 10 -2.34 29.98 6.33
N ILE A 11 -3.18 29.61 7.31
CA ILE A 11 -3.63 28.25 7.51
C ILE A 11 -4.27 27.84 6.18
N ARG A 12 -3.57 26.98 5.42
CA ARG A 12 -4.07 26.42 4.15
C ARG A 12 -5.38 25.70 4.46
N ARG A 13 -6.50 26.28 4.04
CA ARG A 13 -7.87 25.75 4.19
C ARG A 13 -8.24 24.70 3.11
N ASP A 14 -7.26 23.96 2.58
CA ASP A 14 -7.48 23.07 1.42
C ASP A 14 -7.08 21.60 1.67
N GLU A 15 -7.03 21.16 2.92
CA GLU A 15 -6.89 19.72 3.26
C GLU A 15 -8.19 19.09 3.77
N GLN A 16 -9.35 19.69 3.46
CA GLN A 16 -10.62 18.97 3.61
C GLN A 16 -10.67 17.84 2.57
N THR A 17 -10.15 16.67 2.95
CA THR A 17 -10.37 15.43 2.19
C THR A 17 -11.87 15.23 2.06
N SER A 18 -12.38 15.24 0.83
CA SER A 18 -13.81 15.10 0.57
C SER A 18 -14.35 13.84 1.26
N PRO A 19 -15.59 13.86 1.80
CA PRO A 19 -16.26 12.68 2.31
C PRO A 19 -16.19 11.48 1.35
N ASP A 20 -16.30 11.73 0.04
CA ASP A 20 -16.20 10.70 -0.99
C ASP A 20 -14.80 10.08 -1.05
N THR A 21 -13.76 10.89 -0.89
CA THR A 21 -12.37 10.42 -0.84
C THR A 21 -12.12 9.57 0.41
N LEU A 22 -12.66 9.98 1.56
CA LEU A 22 -12.60 9.19 2.79
C LEU A 22 -13.33 7.85 2.63
N LEU A 23 -14.52 7.88 2.03
CA LEU A 23 -15.32 6.70 1.77
C LEU A 23 -14.59 5.74 0.80
N GLN A 24 -14.02 6.27 -0.28
CA GLN A 24 -13.25 5.49 -1.25
C GLN A 24 -11.99 4.87 -0.64
N ALA A 25 -11.25 5.63 0.19
CA ALA A 25 -10.10 5.11 0.92
C ALA A 25 -10.50 3.99 1.89
N THR A 26 -11.62 4.18 2.59
CA THR A 26 -12.19 3.19 3.52
C THR A 26 -12.54 1.90 2.78
N TYR A 27 -13.27 1.99 1.65
CA TYR A 27 -13.57 0.83 0.81
C TYR A 27 -12.31 0.15 0.25
N GLY A 28 -11.33 0.94 -0.18
CA GLY A 28 -10.03 0.43 -0.64
C GLY A 28 -9.32 -0.37 0.46
N MET A 29 -9.28 0.16 1.67
CA MET A 29 -8.69 -0.49 2.84
C MET A 29 -9.40 -1.81 3.18
N PHE A 30 -10.74 -1.82 3.18
CA PHE A 30 -11.51 -3.05 3.42
C PHE A 30 -11.24 -4.12 2.38
N ARG A 31 -11.18 -3.75 1.10
CA ARG A 31 -10.86 -4.69 0.00
C ARG A 31 -9.45 -5.24 0.13
N LEU A 32 -8.47 -4.38 0.42
CA LEU A 32 -7.08 -4.80 0.64
C LEU A 32 -6.97 -5.76 1.83
N LYS A 33 -7.58 -5.42 2.97
CA LYS A 33 -7.59 -6.27 4.17
C LYS A 33 -8.19 -7.65 3.87
N ARG A 34 -9.34 -7.69 3.18
CA ARG A 34 -10.00 -8.95 2.81
C ARG A 34 -9.17 -9.77 1.82
N PHE A 35 -8.52 -9.13 0.85
CA PHE A 35 -7.61 -9.78 -0.08
C PHE A 35 -6.41 -10.39 0.65
N LEU A 36 -5.73 -9.61 1.48
CA LEU A 36 -4.57 -10.06 2.24
C LEU A 36 -4.93 -11.22 3.18
N ALA A 37 -6.11 -11.18 3.81
CA ALA A 37 -6.60 -12.25 4.68
C ALA A 37 -6.79 -13.60 3.94
N LYS A 38 -7.23 -13.56 2.67
CA LYS A 38 -7.39 -14.76 1.83
C LYS A 38 -6.10 -15.28 1.20
N LEU A 39 -5.06 -14.46 1.14
CA LEU A 39 -3.77 -14.87 0.58
C LEU A 39 -3.12 -15.96 1.43
N SER A 40 -2.53 -16.97 0.80
CA SER A 40 -1.72 -17.96 1.53
C SER A 40 -0.48 -17.31 2.14
N SER A 41 0.02 -17.88 3.24
CA SER A 41 1.20 -17.37 3.96
C SER A 41 2.41 -17.18 3.03
N ARG A 42 2.65 -18.14 2.14
CA ARG A 42 3.75 -18.11 1.15
C ARG A 42 3.67 -16.93 0.18
N LEU A 43 2.47 -16.51 -0.22
CA LEU A 43 2.31 -15.33 -1.08
C LEU A 43 2.39 -14.06 -0.25
N ARG A 44 1.82 -14.06 0.96
CA ARG A 44 1.73 -12.88 1.84
C ARG A 44 3.12 -12.35 2.22
N VAL A 45 4.08 -13.24 2.49
CA VAL A 45 5.47 -12.86 2.82
C VAL A 45 6.21 -12.14 1.69
N ALA A 46 5.77 -12.29 0.43
CA ALA A 46 6.34 -11.52 -0.69
C ALA A 46 5.52 -10.24 -0.96
N VAL A 47 4.21 -10.28 -0.77
CA VAL A 47 3.31 -9.16 -1.08
C VAL A 47 3.42 -8.02 -0.07
N LEU A 48 3.49 -8.32 1.23
CA LEU A 48 3.56 -7.26 2.25
C LEU A 48 4.79 -6.36 2.07
N PRO A 49 6.02 -6.89 1.98
CA PRO A 49 7.20 -6.06 1.77
C PRO A 49 7.16 -5.29 0.44
N TYR A 50 6.58 -5.88 -0.61
CA TYR A 50 6.41 -5.21 -1.90
C TYR A 50 5.46 -4.01 -1.80
N LEU A 51 4.39 -4.10 -1.02
CA LEU A 51 3.49 -2.98 -0.75
C LEU A 51 4.15 -1.90 0.13
N GLU A 52 5.10 -2.30 0.99
CA GLU A 52 5.93 -1.39 1.78
C GLU A 52 7.02 -0.69 0.93
N GLY A 53 7.13 -1.02 -0.36
CA GLY A 53 8.06 -0.40 -1.29
C GLY A 53 9.39 -1.14 -1.46
N GLN A 54 9.56 -2.31 -0.84
CA GLN A 54 10.76 -3.11 -1.06
C GLN A 54 10.81 -3.67 -2.48
N SER A 55 12.01 -3.68 -3.05
CA SER A 55 12.27 -4.25 -4.37
C SER A 55 12.33 -5.78 -4.33
N ILE A 56 12.08 -6.43 -5.47
CA ILE A 56 12.19 -7.89 -5.62
C ILE A 56 13.53 -8.47 -5.10
N PRO A 57 14.71 -7.89 -5.39
CA PRO A 57 15.98 -8.41 -4.86
C PRO A 57 16.11 -8.26 -3.34
N GLU A 58 15.63 -7.17 -2.75
CA GLU A 58 15.65 -6.99 -1.28
C GLU A 58 14.77 -8.02 -0.58
N ILE A 59 13.57 -8.25 -1.12
CA ILE A 59 12.64 -9.27 -0.61
C ILE A 59 13.26 -10.68 -0.74
N ALA A 60 13.90 -10.95 -1.87
CA ALA A 60 14.58 -12.23 -2.11
C ALA A 60 15.70 -12.47 -1.10
N SER A 61 16.51 -11.44 -0.84
CA SER A 61 17.59 -11.46 0.14
C SER A 61 17.06 -11.65 1.56
N SER A 62 16.06 -10.87 1.98
CA SER A 62 15.45 -10.97 3.32
C SER A 62 14.81 -12.33 3.58
N LEU A 63 14.21 -12.95 2.58
CA LEU A 63 13.55 -14.25 2.70
C LEU A 63 14.49 -15.45 2.44
N GLY A 64 15.74 -15.22 2.02
CA GLY A 64 16.68 -16.28 1.67
C GLY A 64 16.23 -17.14 0.47
N ILE A 65 15.53 -16.55 -0.51
CA ILE A 65 15.01 -17.25 -1.69
C ILE A 65 15.47 -16.58 -2.99
N ASN A 66 15.29 -17.25 -4.13
CA ASN A 66 15.61 -16.69 -5.44
C ASN A 66 14.62 -15.57 -5.83
N THR A 67 15.11 -14.54 -6.52
CA THR A 67 14.30 -13.46 -7.11
C THR A 67 13.19 -13.97 -8.04
N LYS A 68 13.43 -15.05 -8.80
CA LYS A 68 12.42 -15.73 -9.62
C LYS A 68 11.25 -16.28 -8.80
N THR A 69 11.54 -16.73 -7.57
CA THR A 69 10.52 -17.22 -6.64
C THR A 69 9.68 -16.06 -6.12
N VAL A 70 10.30 -14.94 -5.76
CA VAL A 70 9.58 -13.71 -5.38
C VAL A 70 8.69 -13.23 -6.53
N TYR A 71 9.23 -13.13 -7.75
CA TYR A 71 8.47 -12.74 -8.93
C TYR A 71 7.24 -13.64 -9.17
N SER A 72 7.45 -14.97 -9.11
CA SER A 72 6.36 -15.94 -9.28
C SER A 72 5.27 -15.79 -8.21
N ARG A 73 5.65 -15.54 -6.94
CA ARG A 73 4.70 -15.29 -5.85
C ARG A 73 3.90 -14.01 -6.07
N LEU A 74 4.55 -12.92 -6.47
CA LEU A 74 3.87 -11.65 -6.79
C LEU A 74 2.93 -11.81 -7.99
N LEU A 75 3.33 -12.55 -9.01
CA LEU A 75 2.51 -12.85 -10.19
C LEU A 75 1.26 -13.63 -9.80
N LEU A 76 1.40 -14.67 -8.97
CA LEU A 76 0.26 -15.45 -8.45
C LEU A 76 -0.66 -14.57 -7.60
N ALA A 77 -0.11 -13.76 -6.70
CA ALA A 77 -0.90 -12.82 -5.91
C ALA A 77 -1.70 -11.84 -6.79
N ARG A 78 -1.10 -11.34 -7.88
CA ARG A 78 -1.80 -10.51 -8.87
C ARG A 78 -2.93 -11.25 -9.57
N LYS A 79 -2.75 -12.52 -9.93
CA LYS A 79 -3.82 -13.36 -10.48
C LYS A 79 -4.96 -13.52 -9.48
N HIS A 80 -4.65 -13.83 -8.22
CA HIS A 80 -5.65 -13.93 -7.15
C HIS A 80 -6.41 -12.61 -6.95
N LEU A 81 -5.71 -11.46 -7.01
CA LEU A 81 -6.34 -10.15 -6.89
C LEU A 81 -7.33 -9.89 -8.03
N LYS A 82 -6.97 -10.24 -9.28
CA LYS A 82 -7.88 -10.13 -10.43
C LYS A 82 -9.13 -10.97 -10.25
N THR A 83 -8.99 -12.24 -9.85
CA THR A 83 -10.14 -13.11 -9.57
C THR A 83 -11.00 -12.56 -8.44
N PHE A 84 -10.37 -12.03 -7.38
CA PHE A 84 -11.09 -11.44 -6.26
C PHE A 84 -11.79 -10.12 -6.61
N ALA A 85 -11.29 -9.36 -7.58
CA ALA A 85 -11.94 -8.13 -8.04
C ALA A 85 -13.15 -8.39 -8.96
N LEU A 86 -13.26 -9.60 -9.51
CA LEU A 86 -14.37 -10.05 -10.36
C LEU A 86 -15.45 -10.85 -9.59
N ALA A 87 -15.24 -11.08 -8.29
CA ALA A 87 -16.10 -11.88 -7.41
C ALA A 87 -16.64 -11.05 -6.24
#